data_AF-A0A7H8T5N4-F1
#
_entry.id   AF-A0A7H8T5N4-F1
#
_cell.length_a   1.000
_cell.length_b   1.000
_cell.length_c   1.000
_cell.angle_alpha   90.00
_cell.angle_beta   90.00
_cell.angle_gamma   90.00
#
_symmetry.space_group_name_H-M   'P 1'
#
loop_
_entity.id
_entity.type
_entity.pdbx_description
1 polymer ?
#
loop_
_entity_poly.entity_id
_entity_poly.type
_entity_poly.pdbx_seq_one_letter_code
_entity_poly.pdbx_strand_id
1 'polypeptide(L)'
;MIPPIWSALREQIAADRRSSGNRELANGHYMNIVLTSAPLDMEEIYALYEELSRKFRGQLPSGRKTTLRVSAEAAAKHYEVKELCDEADFARRGLFVHSALMLRFLTQLREAGPLPQLELPPLF
;
A
#
# COMPACT_ATOMS: atom_id res chain seq x y z
N MET A 1 3.26 8.58 -3.88
CA MET A 1 3.23 8.26 -2.44
C MET A 1 4.26 9.12 -1.70
N ILE A 2 4.08 9.37 -0.41
CA ILE A 2 5.00 10.18 0.40
C ILE A 2 6.30 9.42 0.79
N PRO A 3 7.44 10.11 0.95
CA PRO A 3 8.73 9.46 1.19
C PRO A 3 8.81 8.53 2.42
N PRO A 4 8.22 8.88 3.59
CA PRO A 4 8.30 7.99 4.75
C PRO A 4 7.62 6.63 4.53
N ILE A 5 6.50 6.61 3.80
CA ILE A 5 5.79 5.35 3.49
C ILE A 5 6.61 4.52 2.49
N TRP A 6 7.33 5.17 1.56
CA TRP A 6 8.29 4.47 0.71
C TRP A 6 9.43 3.81 1.50
N SER A 7 9.94 4.47 2.54
CA SER A 7 10.97 3.87 3.41
C SER A 7 10.42 2.65 4.13
N ALA A 8 9.27 2.80 4.78
CA ALA A 8 8.62 1.72 5.51
C ALA A 8 8.32 0.50 4.61
N LEU A 9 7.85 0.73 3.38
CA LEU A 9 7.65 -0.35 2.41
C LEU A 9 8.96 -1.07 2.06
N ARG A 10 10.06 -0.34 1.84
CA ARG A 10 11.35 -0.96 1.51
C ARG A 10 11.92 -1.77 2.67
N GLU A 11 11.75 -1.27 3.89
CA GLU A 11 12.13 -1.97 5.11
C GLU A 11 11.33 -3.27 5.26
N GLN A 12 10.01 -3.22 5.04
CA GLN A 12 9.15 -4.39 5.06
C GLN A 12 9.56 -5.42 3.99
N ILE A 13 9.77 -4.98 2.74
CA ILE A 13 10.24 -5.87 1.66
C ILE A 13 11.56 -6.54 2.04
N ALA A 14 12.49 -5.80 2.65
CA ALA A 14 13.77 -6.36 3.10
C ALA A 14 13.61 -7.35 4.26
N ALA A 15 12.63 -7.16 5.14
CA ALA A 15 12.27 -8.12 6.18
C ALA A 15 11.66 -9.38 5.57
N ASP A 16 10.68 -9.25 4.69
CA ASP A 16 9.96 -10.38 4.10
C ASP A 16 10.83 -11.20 3.15
N ARG A 17 11.77 -10.56 2.42
CA ARG A 17 12.80 -11.28 1.65
C ARG A 17 13.68 -12.16 2.53
N ARG A 18 13.98 -11.71 3.75
CA ARG A 18 14.80 -12.47 4.71
C ARG A 18 14.01 -13.60 5.35
N SER A 19 12.76 -13.37 5.75
CA SER A 19 11.96 -14.38 6.43
C SER A 19 11.44 -15.46 5.48
N SER A 20 11.00 -15.09 4.27
CA SER A 20 10.46 -16.04 3.30
C SER A 20 11.50 -16.70 2.40
N GLY A 21 12.70 -16.11 2.30
CA GLY A 21 13.72 -16.49 1.32
C GLY A 21 13.43 -16.03 -0.12
N ASN A 22 12.28 -15.40 -0.39
CA ASN A 22 11.90 -14.96 -1.73
C ASN A 22 12.55 -13.60 -2.08
N ARG A 23 13.61 -13.62 -2.89
CA ARG A 23 14.35 -12.40 -3.33
C ARG A 23 13.61 -11.56 -4.37
N GLU A 24 12.59 -12.10 -5.03
CA GLU A 24 11.87 -11.44 -6.13
C GLU A 24 10.80 -10.45 -5.64
N LEU A 25 10.49 -10.43 -4.33
CA LEU A 25 9.54 -9.49 -3.74
C LEU A 25 9.93 -8.04 -4.08
N ALA A 26 9.01 -7.27 -4.67
CA ALA A 26 9.26 -5.91 -5.14
C ALA A 26 8.06 -5.00 -4.86
N ASN A 27 8.27 -3.68 -4.96
CA ASN A 27 7.23 -2.66 -4.68
C ASN A 27 5.91 -2.92 -5.44
N GLY A 28 6.00 -3.40 -6.69
CA GLY A 28 4.83 -3.69 -7.52
C GLY A 28 3.92 -4.77 -6.92
N HIS A 29 4.49 -5.82 -6.30
CA HIS A 29 3.72 -6.89 -5.67
C HIS A 29 2.88 -6.36 -4.50
N TYR A 30 3.47 -5.50 -3.67
CA TYR A 30 2.80 -4.91 -2.51
C TYR A 30 1.73 -3.93 -2.97
N MET A 31 2.05 -3.07 -3.95
CA MET A 31 1.05 -2.15 -4.50
C MET A 31 -0.10 -2.90 -5.16
N ASN A 32 0.16 -4.05 -5.78
CA ASN A 32 -0.89 -4.88 -6.35
C ASN A 32 -1.91 -5.28 -5.28
N ILE A 33 -1.44 -5.80 -4.14
CA ILE A 33 -2.30 -6.17 -3.00
C ILE A 33 -3.03 -4.95 -2.43
N VAL A 34 -2.32 -3.83 -2.24
CA VAL A 34 -2.92 -2.60 -1.70
C VAL A 34 -4.04 -2.08 -2.59
N LEU A 35 -3.89 -2.15 -3.91
CA LEU A 35 -4.91 -1.70 -4.85
C LEU A 35 -6.09 -2.68 -4.94
N THR A 36 -5.83 -3.99 -4.98
CA THR A 36 -6.92 -4.98 -5.05
C THR A 36 -7.72 -5.07 -3.75
N SER A 37 -7.11 -4.75 -2.61
CA SER A 37 -7.75 -4.70 -1.29
C SER A 37 -8.27 -3.30 -0.90
N ALA A 38 -8.16 -2.30 -1.78
CA ALA A 38 -8.60 -0.95 -1.47
C ALA A 38 -10.12 -0.91 -1.26
N PRO A 39 -10.60 -0.25 -0.20
CA PRO A 39 -12.03 -0.03 -0.03
C PRO A 39 -12.57 0.86 -1.15
N LEU A 40 -13.81 0.60 -1.57
CA LEU A 40 -14.57 1.43 -2.50
C LEU A 40 -15.60 2.31 -1.78
N ASP A 41 -15.43 2.49 -0.48
CA ASP A 41 -16.23 3.39 0.33
C ASP A 41 -15.42 4.67 0.61
N MET A 42 -16.00 5.82 0.26
CA MET A 42 -15.37 7.12 0.47
C MET A 42 -15.23 7.47 1.95
N GLU A 43 -16.13 7.01 2.83
CA GLU A 43 -15.99 7.24 4.27
C GLU A 43 -14.76 6.54 4.82
N GLU A 44 -14.51 5.29 4.39
CA GLU A 44 -13.29 4.56 4.73
C GLU A 44 -12.04 5.25 4.18
N ILE A 45 -12.06 5.66 2.90
CA ILE A 45 -10.92 6.35 2.28
C ILE A 45 -10.59 7.65 3.04
N TYR A 46 -11.62 8.41 3.42
CA TYR A 46 -11.46 9.64 4.19
C TYR A 46 -10.87 9.36 5.58
N ALA A 47 -11.37 8.35 6.28
CA ALA A 47 -10.85 7.95 7.59
C ALA A 47 -9.35 7.57 7.53
N LEU A 48 -8.95 6.80 6.50
CA LEU A 48 -7.55 6.45 6.29
C LEU A 48 -6.68 7.68 5.99
N TYR A 49 -7.19 8.61 5.19
CA TYR A 49 -6.50 9.88 4.94
C TYR A 49 -6.33 10.71 6.21
N GLU A 50 -7.37 10.84 7.04
CA GLU A 50 -7.31 11.56 8.32
C GLU A 50 -6.30 10.93 9.28
N GLU A 51 -6.24 9.59 9.33
CA GLU A 51 -5.23 8.89 10.13
C GLU A 51 -3.81 9.22 9.66
N LEU A 52 -3.58 9.19 8.35
CA LEU A 52 -2.30 9.57 7.76
C LEU A 52 -1.97 11.03 8.11
N SER A 53 -2.92 11.95 7.87
CA SER A 53 -2.78 13.37 8.17
C SER A 53 -2.40 13.60 9.64
N ARG A 54 -3.10 12.93 10.57
CA ARG A 54 -2.83 12.99 12.01
C ARG A 54 -1.43 12.51 12.37
N LYS A 55 -0.95 11.40 11.78
CA LYS A 55 0.43 10.91 12.00
C LYS A 55 1.49 11.93 11.59
N PHE A 56 1.20 12.74 10.57
CA PHE A 56 2.06 13.83 10.11
C PHE A 56 1.66 15.21 10.68
N ARG A 57 0.80 15.26 11.71
CA ARG A 57 0.34 16.50 12.35
C ARG A 57 -0.24 17.52 11.34
N GLY A 58 -0.94 17.03 10.32
CA GLY A 58 -1.51 17.83 9.24
C GLY A 58 -0.50 18.29 8.18
N GLN A 59 0.80 18.07 8.39
CA GLN A 59 1.87 18.48 7.47
C GLN A 59 2.35 17.30 6.63
N LEU A 60 1.53 16.93 5.65
CA LEU A 60 1.87 15.84 4.74
C LEU A 60 3.03 16.26 3.81
N PRO A 61 4.14 15.50 3.78
CA PRO A 61 5.28 15.84 2.95
C PRO A 61 4.96 15.67 1.46
N SER A 62 5.67 16.42 0.62
CA SER A 62 5.52 16.30 -0.83
C SER A 62 5.95 14.91 -1.29
N GLY A 63 5.07 14.26 -2.05
CA GLY A 63 5.37 13.00 -2.71
C GLY A 63 5.85 13.22 -4.14
N ARG A 64 6.37 12.15 -4.76
CA ARG A 64 6.71 12.12 -6.18
C ARG A 64 5.79 11.16 -6.93
N LYS A 65 5.59 11.43 -8.22
CA LYS A 65 4.98 10.48 -9.16
C LYS A 65 5.90 9.27 -9.28
N THR A 66 5.31 8.08 -9.36
CA THR A 66 6.06 6.82 -9.49
C THR A 66 5.24 5.88 -10.34
N THR A 67 5.91 5.24 -11.30
CA THR A 67 5.30 4.21 -12.15
C THR A 67 5.67 2.85 -11.59
N LEU A 68 4.66 2.01 -11.36
CA LEU A 68 4.84 0.63 -10.90
C LEU A 68 4.17 -0.32 -11.88
N ARG A 69 4.74 -1.52 -12.05
CA ARG A 69 4.06 -2.61 -12.74
C ARG A 69 3.11 -3.30 -11.75
N VAL A 70 1.85 -3.36 -12.12
CA VAL A 70 0.77 -4.02 -11.37
C VAL A 70 -0.06 -4.85 -12.35
N SER A 71 -0.89 -5.75 -11.82
CA SER A 71 -1.83 -6.53 -12.61
C SER A 71 -2.91 -5.65 -13.24
N ALA A 72 -3.61 -6.17 -14.24
CA ALA A 72 -4.75 -5.49 -14.86
C ALA A 72 -5.88 -5.23 -13.83
N GLU A 73 -6.11 -6.17 -12.91
CA GLU A 73 -7.10 -6.03 -11.84
C GLU A 73 -6.77 -4.86 -10.90
N ALA A 74 -5.52 -4.80 -10.43
CA ALA A 74 -5.06 -3.69 -9.59
C ALA A 74 -5.12 -2.34 -10.34
N ALA A 75 -4.84 -2.33 -11.65
CA ALA A 75 -4.99 -1.14 -12.46
C ALA A 75 -6.46 -0.70 -12.57
N ALA A 76 -7.41 -1.63 -12.76
CA ALA A 76 -8.84 -1.33 -12.75
C ALA A 76 -9.30 -0.76 -11.40
N LYS A 77 -8.90 -1.40 -10.30
CA LYS A 77 -9.18 -0.91 -8.94
C LYS A 77 -8.61 0.47 -8.67
N HIS A 78 -7.43 0.77 -9.18
CA HIS A 78 -6.86 2.11 -9.11
C HIS A 78 -7.77 3.16 -9.78
N TYR A 79 -8.35 2.85 -10.94
CA TYR A 79 -9.29 3.74 -11.61
C TYR A 79 -10.58 3.91 -10.82
N GLU A 80 -11.16 2.84 -10.26
CA GLU A 80 -12.34 2.92 -9.40
C GLU A 80 -12.10 3.83 -8.18
N VAL A 81 -10.98 3.64 -7.47
CA VAL A 81 -10.62 4.49 -6.32
C VAL A 81 -10.41 5.95 -6.75
N LYS A 82 -9.82 6.17 -7.93
CA LYS A 82 -9.63 7.51 -8.48
C LYS A 82 -10.97 8.17 -8.80
N GLU A 83 -11.89 7.47 -9.46
CA GLU A 83 -13.22 7.98 -9.79
C GLU A 83 -13.98 8.37 -8.53
N LEU A 84 -14.01 7.51 -7.51
CA LEU A 84 -14.59 7.83 -6.20
C LEU A 84 -13.98 9.08 -5.58
N CYS A 85 -12.65 9.22 -5.63
CA CYS A 85 -11.98 10.42 -5.13
C CYS A 85 -12.32 11.66 -5.96
N ASP A 86 -12.51 11.52 -7.27
CA ASP A 86 -12.84 12.63 -8.17
C ASP A 86 -14.28 13.12 -7.92
N GLU A 87 -15.23 12.20 -7.73
CA GLU A 87 -16.64 12.50 -7.41
C GLU A 87 -16.81 13.22 -6.06
N ALA A 88 -15.95 12.93 -5.10
CA ALA A 88 -15.99 13.51 -3.75
C ALA A 88 -15.12 14.78 -3.59
N ASP A 89 -14.71 15.44 -4.69
CA ASP A 89 -13.78 16.59 -4.69
C ASP A 89 -12.42 16.32 -3.99
N PHE A 90 -12.07 15.04 -3.86
CA PHE A 90 -10.84 14.55 -3.24
C PHE A 90 -9.69 14.30 -4.24
N ALA A 91 -9.96 14.50 -5.54
CA ALA A 91 -9.07 14.27 -6.69
C ALA A 91 -7.60 14.66 -6.47
N ARG A 92 -7.37 15.86 -5.92
CA ARG A 92 -6.02 16.42 -5.72
C ARG A 92 -5.21 15.71 -4.63
N ARG A 93 -5.84 14.82 -3.86
CA ARG A 93 -5.26 14.07 -2.75
C ARG A 93 -4.95 12.62 -3.08
N GLY A 94 -5.09 12.19 -4.34
CA GLY A 94 -4.85 10.80 -4.75
C GLY A 94 -3.49 10.24 -4.27
N LEU A 95 -2.43 11.06 -4.27
CA LEU A 95 -1.12 10.64 -3.73
C LEU A 95 -1.17 10.25 -2.24
N PHE A 96 -1.96 10.97 -1.45
CA PHE A 96 -2.12 10.73 -0.02
C PHE A 96 -3.05 9.55 0.24
N VAL A 97 -4.08 9.35 -0.59
CA VAL A 97 -4.93 8.14 -0.55
C VAL A 97 -4.07 6.88 -0.71
N HIS A 98 -3.23 6.81 -1.74
CA HIS A 98 -2.32 5.67 -1.92
C HIS A 98 -1.32 5.51 -0.75
N SER A 99 -0.92 6.63 -0.13
CA SER A 99 -0.03 6.59 1.03
C SER A 99 -0.75 6.07 2.28
N ALA A 100 -2.02 6.41 2.46
CA ALA A 100 -2.86 5.94 3.54
C ALA A 100 -3.21 4.46 3.40
N LEU A 101 -3.58 4.02 2.19
CA LEU A 101 -3.84 2.62 1.88
C LEU A 101 -2.60 1.74 2.13
N MET A 102 -1.43 2.18 1.67
CA MET A 102 -0.18 1.47 1.93
C MET A 102 0.16 1.44 3.43
N LEU A 103 -0.08 2.53 4.16
CA LEU A 103 0.14 2.57 5.60
C LEU A 103 -0.77 1.59 6.36
N ARG A 104 -2.06 1.50 6.01
CA ARG A 104 -3.00 0.50 6.54
C ARG A 104 -2.44 -0.90 6.33
N PHE A 105 -2.06 -1.21 5.09
CA PHE A 105 -1.52 -2.52 4.74
C PHE A 105 -0.23 -2.86 5.51
N LEU A 106 0.73 -1.94 5.59
CA LEU A 106 1.95 -2.14 6.37
C LEU A 106 1.67 -2.34 7.86
N THR A 107 0.65 -1.67 8.40
CA THR A 107 0.23 -1.86 9.81
C THR A 107 -0.32 -3.27 10.01
N GLN A 108 -1.19 -3.73 9.11
CA GLN A 108 -1.72 -5.10 9.13
C GLN A 108 -0.62 -6.16 9.00
N LEU A 109 0.38 -5.95 8.14
CA LEU A 109 1.52 -6.87 8.02
C LEU A 109 2.32 -6.95 9.32
N ARG A 110 2.55 -5.81 9.99
CA ARG A 110 3.28 -5.80 11.27
C ARG A 110 2.51 -6.53 12.37
N GLU A 111 1.18 -6.46 12.36
CA GLU A 111 0.31 -7.20 13.29
C GLU A 111 0.28 -8.71 12.98
N ALA A 112 0.29 -9.09 11.70
CA ALA A 112 0.30 -10.48 11.25
C ALA A 112 1.63 -11.20 11.53
N GLY A 113 2.73 -10.46 11.69
CA GLY A 113 4.05 -11.01 11.95
C GLY A 113 4.84 -11.36 10.68
N PRO A 114 5.96 -12.06 10.81
CA PRO A 114 6.89 -12.29 9.69
C PRO A 114 6.27 -13.21 8.62
N LEU A 115 6.60 -12.94 7.35
CA LEU A 115 6.16 -13.79 6.25
C LEU A 115 6.76 -15.21 6.41
N PRO A 116 5.95 -16.27 6.49
CA PRO A 116 6.43 -17.61 6.74
C PRO A 116 7.28 -18.12 5.58
N GLN A 117 8.31 -18.89 5.91
CA GLN A 117 9.05 -19.66 4.91
C GLN A 117 8.14 -20.78 4.40
N LEU A 118 8.04 -20.93 3.08
CA LEU A 118 7.29 -22.03 2.49
C LEU A 118 8.06 -23.34 2.75
N GLU A 119 7.71 -24.04 3.81
CA GLU A 119 8.18 -25.41 4.04
C GLU A 119 7.44 -26.32 3.05
N LEU A 120 8.12 -26.68 1.95
CA LEU A 120 7.62 -27.74 1.08
C LEU A 120 7.66 -29.06 1.89
N PRO A 121 6.59 -29.87 1.86
CA PRO A 121 6.64 -31.18 2.49
C PRO A 121 7.80 -31.99 1.89
N PRO A 122 8.50 -32.81 2.69
CA PRO A 122 9.58 -33.63 2.19
C PRO A 122 9.07 -34.47 1.01
N LEU A 123 9.79 -34.41 -0.10
CA LEU A 123 9.57 -35.26 -1.27
C LEU A 123 10.10 -36.67 -0.96
N PHE A 124 9.51 -37.37 0.02
CA PHE A 124 9.79 -38.77 0.32
C PHE A 124 8.51 -39.49 0.73
#